data_AF-A0A497JGE3-F1
#
_entry.id   AF-A0A497JGE3-F1
#
_cell.length_a   1.000
_cell.length_b   1.000
_cell.length_c   1.000
_cell.angle_alpha   90.00
_cell.angle_beta   90.00
_cell.angle_gamma   90.00
#
_symmetry.space_group_name_H-M   'P 1'
#
loop_
_entity.id
_entity.type
_entity.pdbx_description
1 polymer ?
#
loop_
_entity_poly.entity_id
_entity_poly.type
_entity_poly.pdbx_seq_one_letter_code
_entity_poly.pdbx_strand_id
1 'polypeptide(L)'
;MFKGDNMTEIKRLDKFLWEIPKHNEMLVPARLYIDESMVKVLQEEEKTDWSSLRQLKNVACLPGIQKYALALADVHPGYGAPIGGVGAFDVENGVITFALIGFDINCGVRTLITPLSINDLATKEKRIKLAA
;
A
#
# COMPACT_ATOMS: atom_id res chain seq x y z
N MET A 1 -3.12 18.58 7.80
CA MET A 1 -2.37 18.10 6.60
C MET A 1 -0.88 18.28 6.87
N PHE A 2 -0.11 17.20 7.10
CA PHE A 2 1.30 17.26 7.52
C PHE A 2 2.10 18.12 6.54
N LYS A 3 2.64 19.27 6.95
CA LYS A 3 3.64 20.02 6.18
C LYS A 3 5.03 19.67 6.76
N GLY A 4 6.01 19.54 5.86
CA GLY A 4 7.27 18.83 6.08
C GLY A 4 8.25 19.56 7.01
N ASP A 5 8.02 19.47 8.31
CA ASP A 5 8.90 20.10 9.29
C ASP A 5 9.79 19.12 10.09
N ASN A 6 9.70 17.80 9.86
CA ASN A 6 10.70 16.79 10.30
C ASN A 6 10.54 15.45 9.55
N MET A 7 11.65 14.73 9.35
CA MET A 7 11.68 13.37 8.77
C MET A 7 10.84 12.39 9.61
N THR A 8 10.09 11.49 8.96
CA THR A 8 9.28 10.51 9.70
C THR A 8 10.16 9.54 10.48
N GLU A 9 9.91 9.45 11.79
CA GLU A 9 10.47 8.40 12.62
C GLU A 9 9.78 7.07 12.32
N ILE A 10 10.54 6.07 11.87
CA ILE A 10 10.07 4.71 11.57
C ILE A 10 10.79 3.75 12.52
N LYS A 11 10.04 3.09 13.40
CA LYS A 11 10.57 2.13 14.37
C LYS A 11 10.48 0.72 13.82
N ARG A 12 11.59 -0.02 13.91
CA ARG A 12 11.59 -1.45 13.58
C ARG A 12 10.91 -2.24 14.69
N LEU A 13 9.96 -3.09 14.33
CA LEU A 13 9.31 -4.03 15.24
C LEU A 13 9.78 -5.48 15.00
N ASP A 14 10.06 -5.83 13.74
CA ASP A 14 10.60 -7.14 13.35
C ASP A 14 11.43 -7.00 12.05
N LYS A 15 11.91 -8.12 11.49
CA LYS A 15 12.74 -8.17 10.28
C LYS A 15 12.11 -7.41 9.11
N PHE A 16 10.81 -7.60 8.91
CA PHE A 16 10.02 -7.03 7.81
C PHE A 16 8.82 -6.20 8.31
N LEU A 17 8.86 -5.78 9.58
CA LEU A 17 7.74 -5.09 10.22
C LEU A 17 8.24 -3.81 10.87
N TRP A 18 7.65 -2.70 10.46
CA TRP A 18 8.00 -1.37 10.92
C TRP A 18 6.76 -0.58 11.28
N GLU A 19 6.91 0.40 12.17
CA GLU A 19 5.82 1.24 12.63
C GLU A 19 6.22 2.71 12.61
N ILE A 20 5.32 3.55 12.10
CA ILE A 20 5.35 4.98 12.37
C ILE A 20 4.48 5.19 13.63
N PRO A 21 5.08 5.59 14.75
CA PRO A 21 4.34 5.84 15.97
C PRO A 21 3.25 6.89 15.72
N LYS A 22 2.09 6.70 16.37
CA LYS A 22 1.02 7.70 16.34
C LYS A 22 1.56 9.05 16.84
N HIS A 23 1.40 10.08 16.03
CA HIS A 23 1.76 11.45 16.37
C HIS A 23 0.82 12.44 15.68
N ASN A 24 0.77 13.68 16.19
CA ASN A 24 -0.09 14.74 15.68
C ASN A 24 -1.56 14.30 15.55
N GLU A 25 -2.17 14.50 14.37
CA GLU A 25 -3.58 14.21 14.10
C GLU A 25 -3.86 12.74 13.77
N MET A 26 -2.83 11.87 13.78
CA MET A 26 -3.05 10.44 13.55
C MET A 26 -3.94 9.88 14.65
N LEU A 27 -5.02 9.18 14.29
CA LEU A 27 -5.90 8.50 15.23
C LEU A 27 -5.32 7.15 15.66
N VAL A 28 -4.52 6.53 14.79
CA VAL A 28 -3.84 5.24 14.98
C VAL A 28 -2.38 5.31 14.52
N PRO A 29 -1.47 4.37 14.90
CA PRO A 29 -0.14 4.27 14.27
C PRO A 29 -0.26 3.87 12.80
N ALA A 30 0.84 3.96 12.05
CA ALA A 30 0.93 3.32 10.74
C ALA A 30 1.90 2.13 10.77
N ARG A 31 1.57 1.05 10.07
CA ARG A 31 2.31 -0.22 10.05
C ARG A 31 2.76 -0.54 8.63
N LEU A 32 4.04 -0.86 8.47
CA LEU A 32 4.66 -1.13 7.18
C LEU A 32 5.24 -2.54 7.16
N TYR A 33 4.84 -3.33 6.16
CA TYR A 33 5.37 -4.67 5.89
C TYR A 33 6.42 -4.60 4.79
N ILE A 34 7.63 -4.18 5.14
CA ILE A 34 8.71 -3.87 4.21
C ILE A 34 10.07 -4.30 4.77
N ASP A 35 11.06 -4.48 3.91
CA ASP A 35 12.45 -4.65 4.34
C ASP A 35 13.15 -3.30 4.61
N GLU A 36 14.37 -3.36 5.13
CA GLU A 36 15.16 -2.15 5.45
C GLU A 36 15.53 -1.32 4.22
N SER A 37 15.68 -1.95 3.04
CA SER A 37 16.03 -1.23 1.82
C SER A 37 14.88 -0.31 1.40
N MET A 38 13.65 -0.81 1.52
CA MET A 38 12.45 -0.05 1.21
C MET A 38 12.21 1.09 2.20
N VAL A 39 12.57 0.94 3.48
CA VAL A 39 12.52 2.06 4.45
C VAL A 39 13.33 3.26 3.95
N LYS A 40 14.54 3.01 3.42
CA LYS A 40 15.43 4.05 2.89
C LYS A 40 14.82 4.72 1.65
N VAL A 41 14.21 3.93 0.76
CA VAL A 41 13.48 4.45 -0.42
C VAL A 41 12.37 5.39 0.02
N LEU A 42 11.54 4.98 0.97
CA LEU A 42 10.41 5.77 1.46
C LEU A 42 10.83 7.06 2.18
N GLN A 43 11.94 7.02 2.93
CA GLN A 43 12.52 8.22 3.55
C GLN A 43 13.08 9.21 2.52
N GLU A 44 13.67 8.71 1.44
CA GLU A 44 14.14 9.58 0.35
C GLU A 44 12.96 10.19 -0.42
N GLU A 45 11.93 9.39 -0.68
CA GLU A 45 10.68 9.82 -1.31
C GLU A 45 9.93 10.87 -0.49
N GLU A 46 9.99 10.81 0.85
CA GLU A 46 9.37 11.82 1.74
C GLU A 46 9.91 13.24 1.55
N LYS A 47 11.10 13.40 0.95
CA LYS A 47 11.64 14.72 0.58
C LYS A 47 10.91 15.36 -0.60
N THR A 48 10.07 14.61 -1.30
CA THR A 48 9.28 15.07 -2.44
C THR A 48 7.85 15.42 -2.02
N ASP A 49 7.15 16.18 -2.85
CA ASP A 49 5.73 16.48 -2.61
C ASP A 49 4.83 15.24 -2.75
N TRP A 50 5.30 14.20 -3.43
CA TRP A 50 4.54 13.00 -3.78
C TRP A 50 5.06 11.79 -2.97
N SER A 51 4.63 11.70 -1.70
CA SER A 51 5.18 10.76 -0.72
C SER A 51 4.16 9.77 -0.16
N SER A 52 4.50 8.49 -0.21
CA SER A 52 3.74 7.37 0.36
C SER A 52 3.63 7.47 1.88
N LEU A 53 4.72 7.85 2.56
CA LEU A 53 4.71 8.00 4.03
C LEU A 53 3.73 9.08 4.46
N ARG A 54 3.73 10.22 3.76
CA ARG A 54 2.79 11.32 4.04
C ARG A 54 1.35 10.91 3.76
N GLN A 55 1.11 10.22 2.65
CA GLN A 55 -0.21 9.69 2.31
C GLN A 55 -0.70 8.67 3.34
N LEU A 56 0.17 7.75 3.80
CA LEU A 56 -0.16 6.77 4.83
C LEU A 56 -0.48 7.43 6.18
N LYS A 57 0.29 8.45 6.58
CA LYS A 57 0.00 9.26 7.77
C LYS A 57 -1.35 9.97 7.64
N ASN A 58 -1.71 10.48 6.47
CA ASN A 58 -3.03 11.08 6.24
C ASN A 58 -4.16 10.04 6.41
N VAL A 59 -3.98 8.82 5.91
CA VAL A 59 -4.93 7.71 6.11
C VAL A 59 -5.09 7.43 7.61
N ALA A 60 -4.01 7.45 8.38
CA ALA A 60 -4.04 7.26 9.83
C ALA A 60 -4.83 8.35 10.59
N CYS A 61 -5.13 9.50 9.97
CA CYS A 61 -5.96 10.56 10.55
C CYS A 61 -7.46 10.41 10.26
N LEU A 62 -7.87 9.46 9.41
CA LEU A 62 -9.24 9.38 8.94
C LEU A 62 -10.21 8.84 10.03
N PRO A 63 -11.40 9.45 10.22
CA PRO A 63 -12.33 9.05 11.29
C PRO A 63 -12.72 7.58 11.22
N GLY A 64 -12.81 6.95 12.39
CA GLY A 64 -13.19 5.54 12.54
C GLY A 64 -12.15 4.54 12.07
N ILE A 65 -10.93 4.95 11.69
CA ILE A 65 -9.86 4.00 11.33
C ILE A 65 -9.50 3.08 12.52
N GLN A 66 -9.31 1.80 12.22
CA GLN A 66 -9.12 0.74 13.20
C GLN A 66 -7.67 0.28 13.25
N LYS A 67 -7.14 0.15 14.47
CA LYS A 67 -5.82 -0.40 14.82
C LYS A 67 -4.62 0.35 14.22
N TYR A 68 -4.44 0.35 12.90
CA TYR A 68 -3.31 0.97 12.18
C TYR A 68 -3.71 1.33 10.73
N ALA A 69 -3.06 2.33 10.15
CA ALA A 69 -2.98 2.46 8.69
C ALA A 69 -1.86 1.55 8.15
N LEU A 70 -2.12 0.73 7.14
CA LEU A 70 -1.21 -0.31 6.69
C LEU A 70 -0.59 0.04 5.33
N ALA A 71 0.69 -0.28 5.16
CA ALA A 71 1.39 -0.28 3.88
C ALA A 71 2.00 -1.66 3.63
N LEU A 72 1.74 -2.20 2.44
CA LEU A 72 2.29 -3.47 1.95
C LEU A 72 3.68 -3.28 1.34
N ALA A 73 4.30 -4.39 0.94
CA ALA A 73 5.70 -4.44 0.51
C ALA A 73 6.00 -3.64 -0.77
N ASP A 74 4.97 -3.39 -1.58
CA ASP A 74 5.00 -2.69 -2.86
C ASP A 74 4.48 -1.24 -2.75
N VAL A 75 4.43 -0.70 -1.53
CA VAL A 75 3.89 0.63 -1.27
C VAL A 75 4.60 1.70 -2.10
N HIS A 76 3.80 2.52 -2.76
CA HIS A 76 4.29 3.67 -3.52
C HIS A 76 3.20 4.75 -3.63
N PRO A 77 3.55 5.97 -4.06
CA PRO A 77 2.62 7.09 -3.99
C PRO A 77 1.41 6.90 -4.90
N GLY A 78 0.22 7.12 -4.35
CA GLY A 78 -1.06 7.08 -5.05
C GLY A 78 -1.79 8.43 -5.01
N TYR A 79 -3.12 8.40 -5.18
CA TYR A 79 -3.96 9.60 -5.11
C TYR A 79 -4.64 9.69 -3.73
N GLY A 80 -4.11 10.54 -2.85
CA GLY A 80 -4.61 10.77 -1.49
C GLY A 80 -4.18 9.72 -0.45
N ALA A 81 -4.14 8.44 -0.85
CA ALA A 81 -3.57 7.31 -0.12
C ALA A 81 -2.53 6.61 -0.99
N PRO A 82 -1.55 5.88 -0.40
CA PRO A 82 -0.57 5.17 -1.20
C PRO A 82 -1.18 3.93 -1.84
N ILE A 83 -0.67 3.56 -3.03
CA ILE A 83 -0.91 2.23 -3.59
C ILE A 83 -0.23 1.21 -2.67
N GLY A 84 -0.85 0.03 -2.50
CA GLY A 84 -0.44 -0.93 -1.46
C GLY A 84 -0.86 -0.49 -0.04
N GLY A 85 -1.63 0.59 0.09
CA GLY A 85 -2.22 1.03 1.35
C GLY A 85 -3.47 0.25 1.73
N VAL A 86 -3.63 -0.05 3.02
CA VAL A 86 -4.83 -0.68 3.58
C VAL A 86 -5.33 0.13 4.78
N GLY A 87 -6.62 0.43 4.80
CA GLY A 87 -7.29 1.06 5.94
C GLY A 87 -8.61 0.37 6.23
N ALA A 88 -8.78 -0.11 7.45
CA ALA A 88 -10.05 -0.65 7.92
C ALA A 88 -10.75 0.40 8.78
N PHE A 89 -12.04 0.62 8.54
CA PHE A 89 -12.83 1.66 9.19
C PHE A 89 -14.03 1.03 9.89
N ASP A 90 -14.42 1.63 11.01
CA ASP A 90 -15.66 1.30 11.70
C ASP A 90 -16.87 1.50 10.77
N VAL A 91 -17.85 0.61 10.83
CA VAL A 91 -18.99 0.65 9.90
C VAL A 91 -19.96 1.79 10.25
N GLU A 92 -20.09 2.13 11.53
CA GLU A 92 -21.04 3.14 12.00
C GLU A 92 -20.44 4.55 12.02
N ASN A 93 -19.18 4.68 12.43
CA ASN A 93 -18.51 5.95 12.68
C ASN A 93 -17.32 6.23 11.75
N GLY A 94 -17.08 5.35 10.78
CA GLY A 94 -15.98 5.46 9.83
C GLY A 94 -16.33 6.24 8.57
N VAL A 95 -15.36 6.26 7.66
CA VAL A 95 -15.48 6.91 6.35
C VAL A 95 -15.21 5.93 5.23
N ILE A 96 -15.78 6.21 4.06
CA ILE A 96 -15.38 5.61 2.80
C ILE A 96 -14.63 6.67 2.00
N THR A 97 -13.46 6.32 1.47
CA THR A 97 -12.68 7.22 0.62
C THR A 97 -12.26 6.52 -0.67
N PHE A 98 -12.45 7.22 -1.79
CA PHE A 98 -12.02 6.75 -3.09
C PHE A 98 -10.49 6.56 -3.18
N ALA A 99 -9.74 7.30 -2.36
CA ALA A 99 -8.27 7.23 -2.31
C ALA A 99 -7.74 5.82 -1.99
N LEU A 100 -8.43 5.06 -1.15
CA LEU A 100 -8.04 3.69 -0.76
C LEU A 100 -8.63 2.60 -1.68
N ILE A 101 -9.52 2.97 -2.60
CA ILE A 101 -10.16 2.04 -3.56
C ILE A 101 -9.43 2.10 -4.90
N GLY A 102 -9.08 3.31 -5.34
CA GLY A 102 -8.45 3.56 -6.63
C GLY A 102 -9.44 3.87 -7.75
N PHE A 103 -8.91 4.42 -8.85
CA PHE A 103 -9.70 4.82 -10.02
C PHE A 103 -10.27 3.62 -10.79
N ASP A 104 -9.44 2.59 -10.98
CA ASP A 104 -9.83 1.35 -11.65
C ASP A 104 -10.41 0.37 -10.60
N ILE A 105 -11.69 0.56 -10.29
CA ILE A 105 -12.39 -0.19 -9.26
C ILE A 105 -12.42 -1.67 -9.65
N ASN A 106 -11.99 -2.53 -8.71
CA ASN A 106 -11.90 -3.97 -8.91
C ASN A 106 -10.86 -4.36 -9.98
N CYS A 107 -9.84 -3.53 -10.21
CA CYS A 107 -8.60 -3.97 -10.83
C CYS A 107 -8.10 -5.21 -10.09
N GLY A 108 -7.88 -6.30 -10.82
CA GLY A 108 -7.66 -7.60 -10.22
C GLY A 108 -7.23 -8.64 -11.26
N VAL A 109 -6.89 -9.82 -10.76
CA VAL A 109 -6.33 -10.91 -11.57
C VAL A 109 -7.21 -12.13 -11.44
N ARG A 110 -7.43 -12.83 -12.57
CA ARG A 110 -8.03 -14.17 -12.60
C ARG A 110 -7.02 -15.14 -13.17
N THR A 111 -6.78 -16.24 -12.47
CA THR A 111 -5.92 -17.33 -12.94
C THR A 111 -6.79 -18.52 -13.36
N LEU A 112 -6.51 -19.08 -14.55
CA LEU A 112 -7.13 -20.31 -15.04
C LEU A 112 -6.10 -21.44 -15.02
N ILE A 113 -6.51 -22.58 -14.47
CA ILE A 113 -5.67 -23.78 -14.41
C ILE A 113 -6.14 -24.74 -15.51
N THR A 114 -5.19 -25.31 -16.25
CA THR A 114 -5.44 -26.31 -17.28
C THR A 114 -4.66 -27.58 -16.96
N PRO A 115 -5.07 -28.75 -17.47
CA PRO A 115 -4.30 -29.99 -17.31
C PRO A 115 -3.06 -30.05 -18.21
N LEU A 116 -2.78 -29.01 -19.01
CA LEU A 116 -1.67 -28.99 -19.96
C LEU A 116 -0.33 -28.77 -19.23
N SER A 117 0.67 -29.52 -19.66
CA SER A 117 2.07 -29.34 -19.27
C SER A 117 2.79 -28.36 -20.21
N ILE A 118 4.00 -27.92 -19.84
CA ILE A 118 4.84 -27.09 -20.71
C ILE A 118 5.12 -27.74 -22.08
N ASN A 119 5.20 -29.08 -22.13
CA ASN A 119 5.45 -29.84 -23.37
C ASN A 119 4.26 -29.80 -24.33
N ASP A 120 3.03 -29.74 -23.80
CA ASP A 120 1.81 -29.62 -24.61
C ASP A 120 1.70 -28.25 -25.30
N LEU A 121 2.42 -27.25 -24.78
CA LEU A 121 2.45 -25.87 -25.28
C LEU A 121 3.55 -25.64 -26.34
N ALA A 122 4.66 -26.39 -26.27
CA ALA A 122 5.84 -26.21 -27.13
C ALA A 122 5.55 -26.32 -28.64
N THR A 123 4.53 -27.10 -29.03
CA THR A 123 4.13 -27.27 -30.45
C THR A 123 3.07 -26.27 -30.91
N LYS A 124 2.53 -25.44 -30.01
CA LYS A 124 1.38 -24.54 -30.25
C LYS A 124 1.69 -23.07 -29.95
N GLU A 125 2.95 -22.69 -29.75
CA GLU A 125 3.38 -21.36 -29.34
C GLU A 125 2.73 -20.20 -30.12
N LYS A 126 2.58 -20.33 -31.45
CA LYS A 126 1.95 -19.29 -32.29
C LYS A 126 0.47 -19.05 -31.97
N ARG A 127 -0.28 -20.06 -31.49
CA ARG A 127 -1.70 -19.93 -31.15
C ARG A 127 -1.93 -19.41 -29.73
N ILE A 128 -1.00 -19.68 -28.81
CA ILE A 128 -1.12 -19.27 -27.40
C ILE A 128 -0.80 -17.79 -27.22
N LYS A 129 0.15 -17.24 -27.99
CA LYS A 129 0.50 -15.80 -27.96
C LYS A 129 -0.62 -14.84 -28.38
N LEU A 130 -1.71 -15.35 -28.97
CA LEU A 130 -2.85 -14.55 -29.44
C LEU A 130 -3.97 -14.40 -28.40
N ALA A 131 -3.90 -15.13 -27.28
CA ALA A 131 -4.95 -15.20 -26.26
C ALA A 131 -4.53 -14.63 -24.89
N ALA A 132 -3.32 -14.06 -24.79
CA ALA A 132 -2.80 -13.34 -23.62
C ALA A 132 -2.64 -11.87 -23.99
#